data_AF-A0A7D4AKX1-F1
#
_entry.id   AF-A0A7D4AKX1-F1
#
_cell.length_a   1.000
_cell.length_b   1.000
_cell.length_c   1.000
_cell.angle_alpha   90.00
_cell.angle_beta   90.00
_cell.angle_gamma   90.00
#
_symmetry.space_group_name_H-M   'P 1'
#
loop_
_entity.id
_entity.type
_entity.pdbx_description
1 polymer ?
#
loop_
_entity_poly.entity_id
_entity_poly.type
_entity_poly.pdbx_seq_one_letter_code
_entity_poly.pdbx_strand_id
1 'polypeptide(L)'
;MDIGFALDFLRRLAANNNTAWMQENRADYRRARDTFAALVTEVLRRATPGIPELAGLTPAQVMFRLHKNDRSQTDPSPISGAWARAWCPVAGTHRGRAISWL
;
A
#
# COMPACT_ATOMS: atom_id res chain seq x y z
N MET A 1 15.52 -1.90 -17.38
CA MET A 1 14.34 -1.71 -16.49
C MET A 1 13.12 -2.10 -17.29
N ASP A 2 12.40 -3.14 -16.87
CA ASP A 2 11.21 -3.64 -17.59
C ASP A 2 9.94 -3.12 -16.93
N ILE A 3 9.58 -1.88 -17.26
CA ILE A 3 8.40 -1.20 -16.67
C ILE A 3 7.11 -1.92 -17.08
N GLY A 4 7.05 -2.48 -18.30
CA GLY A 4 5.91 -3.24 -18.79
C GLY A 4 5.58 -4.41 -17.87
N PHE A 5 6.59 -5.23 -17.54
CA PHE A 5 6.43 -6.31 -16.58
C PHE A 5 5.94 -5.84 -15.20
N ALA A 6 6.50 -4.74 -14.68
CA ALA A 6 6.11 -4.23 -13.37
C ALA A 6 4.65 -3.76 -13.34
N LEU A 7 4.18 -3.06 -14.39
CA LEU A 7 2.80 -2.64 -14.52
C LEU A 7 1.85 -3.83 -14.70
N ASP A 8 2.26 -4.83 -15.47
CA ASP A 8 1.45 -6.02 -15.70
C ASP A 8 1.33 -6.88 -14.43
N PHE A 9 2.42 -6.96 -13.64
CA PHE A 9 2.38 -7.55 -12.31
C PHE A 9 1.39 -6.82 -11.39
N LEU A 10 1.39 -5.48 -11.39
CA LEU A 10 0.44 -4.69 -10.59
C LEU A 10 -1.02 -4.93 -11.01
N ARG A 11 -1.28 -5.10 -12.31
CA ARG A 11 -2.63 -5.48 -12.81
C ARG A 11 -3.05 -6.86 -12.30
N ARG A 12 -2.15 -7.85 -12.37
CA ARG A 12 -2.40 -9.21 -11.88
C ARG A 12 -2.63 -9.24 -10.36
N LEU A 13 -1.83 -8.46 -9.62
CA LEU A 13 -1.96 -8.28 -8.17
C LEU A 13 -3.32 -7.65 -7.80
N ALA A 14 -3.76 -6.63 -8.53
CA ALA A 14 -5.08 -5.99 -8.29
C ALA A 14 -6.24 -6.98 -8.51
N ALA A 15 -6.14 -7.86 -9.52
CA ALA A 15 -7.12 -8.90 -9.78
C ALA A 15 -7.08 -10.05 -8.76
N ASN A 16 -5.92 -10.32 -8.15
CA ASN A 16 -5.69 -11.47 -7.26
C ASN A 16 -5.12 -11.04 -5.90
N ASN A 17 -5.80 -10.09 -5.24
CA ASN A 17 -5.36 -9.51 -3.97
C ASN A 17 -5.62 -10.44 -2.77
N ASN A 18 -4.96 -11.61 -2.73
CA ASN A 18 -5.03 -12.57 -1.65
C ASN A 18 -3.64 -13.12 -1.27
N THR A 19 -3.53 -13.60 -0.04
CA THR A 19 -2.25 -14.03 0.54
C THR A 19 -1.63 -15.23 -0.19
N ALA A 20 -2.44 -16.20 -0.61
CA ALA A 20 -1.94 -17.41 -1.28
C ALA A 20 -1.27 -17.05 -2.61
N TRP A 21 -1.96 -16.27 -3.43
CA TRP A 21 -1.45 -15.77 -4.70
C TRP A 21 -0.17 -14.95 -4.53
N MET A 22 -0.10 -14.10 -3.49
CA MET A 22 1.09 -13.30 -3.21
C MET A 22 2.31 -14.15 -2.80
N GLN A 23 2.11 -15.25 -2.06
CA GLN A 23 3.21 -16.15 -1.71
C GLN A 23 3.72 -16.90 -2.95
N GLU A 24 2.81 -17.34 -3.81
CA GLU A 24 3.15 -18.00 -5.08
C GLU A 24 3.91 -17.06 -6.03
N ASN A 25 3.51 -15.78 -6.10
CA ASN A 25 4.09 -14.79 -7.00
C ASN A 25 5.17 -13.91 -6.31
N ARG A 26 5.75 -14.37 -5.20
CA ARG A 26 6.70 -13.60 -4.38
C ARG A 26 7.99 -13.23 -5.14
N ALA A 27 8.42 -14.09 -6.07
CA ALA A 27 9.59 -13.82 -6.90
C ALA A 27 9.33 -12.67 -7.89
N ASP A 28 8.18 -12.72 -8.57
CA ASP A 28 7.72 -11.67 -9.48
C ASP A 28 7.51 -10.34 -8.75
N TYR A 29 6.97 -10.38 -7.54
CA TYR A 29 6.86 -9.20 -6.69
C TYR A 29 8.21 -8.54 -6.43
N ARG A 30 9.24 -9.32 -6.05
CA ARG A 30 10.59 -8.76 -5.81
C ARG A 30 11.13 -8.10 -7.08
N ARG A 31 11.00 -8.78 -8.22
CA ARG A 31 11.43 -8.24 -9.52
C ARG A 31 10.70 -6.96 -9.90
N ALA A 32 9.37 -6.92 -9.75
CA ALA A 32 8.56 -5.75 -10.04
C ALA A 32 8.91 -4.58 -9.09
N ARG A 33 9.11 -4.88 -7.80
CA ARG A 33 9.55 -3.90 -6.80
C ARG A 33 10.92 -3.32 -7.14
N ASP A 34 11.90 -4.15 -7.49
CA ASP A 34 13.25 -3.69 -7.81
C ASP A 34 13.25 -2.83 -9.09
N THR A 35 12.43 -3.21 -10.06
CA THR A 35 12.21 -2.42 -11.28
C THR A 35 11.63 -1.05 -10.96
N PHE A 36 10.61 -0.98 -10.09
CA PHE A 36 10.01 0.27 -9.67
C PHE A 36 10.97 1.12 -8.83
N ALA A 37 11.76 0.49 -7.95
CA ALA A 37 12.79 1.18 -7.18
C ALA A 37 13.83 1.84 -8.09
N ALA A 38 14.26 1.15 -9.15
CA ALA A 38 15.17 1.71 -10.14
C ALA A 38 14.55 2.90 -10.90
N LEU A 39 13.24 2.84 -11.21
CA LEU A 39 12.51 3.97 -11.81
C LEU A 39 12.51 5.19 -10.88
N VAL A 40 12.16 4.98 -9.61
CA VAL A 40 12.13 6.03 -8.60
C VAL A 40 13.51 6.64 -8.39
N THR A 41 14.58 5.84 -8.37
CA THR A 41 15.95 6.36 -8.31
C THR A 41 16.24 7.30 -9.48
N GLU A 42 15.86 6.93 -10.69
CA GLU A 42 16.12 7.76 -11.87
C GLU A 42 15.28 9.04 -11.87
N VAL A 43 14.04 8.97 -11.39
CA VAL A 43 13.18 10.15 -11.19
C VAL A 43 13.79 11.10 -10.17
N LEU A 44 14.20 10.58 -9.01
CA LEU A 44 14.85 11.38 -7.97
C LEU A 44 16.11 12.05 -8.51
N ARG A 45 17.00 11.28 -9.17
CA ARG A 45 18.24 11.81 -9.77
C ARG A 45 17.99 12.96 -10.74
N ARG A 46 16.93 12.90 -11.54
CA ARG A 46 16.56 13.95 -12.49
C ARG A 46 15.83 15.13 -11.85
N ALA A 47 15.07 14.89 -10.77
CA ALA A 47 14.29 15.92 -10.10
C ALA A 47 15.12 16.73 -9.09
N THR A 48 16.12 16.11 -8.42
CA THR A 48 16.96 16.76 -7.40
C THR A 48 17.59 18.09 -7.84
N PRO A 49 18.10 18.27 -9.09
CA PRO A 49 18.65 19.55 -9.52
C PRO A 49 17.63 20.70 -9.51
N GLY A 50 16.34 20.40 -9.70
CA GLY A 50 15.26 21.40 -9.67
C GLY A 50 14.57 21.54 -8.32
N ILE A 51 14.77 20.58 -7.42
CA ILE A 51 14.10 20.52 -6.11
C ILE A 51 15.12 20.04 -5.05
N PRO A 52 15.84 20.97 -4.40
CA PRO A 52 16.85 20.63 -3.39
C PRO A 52 16.31 19.81 -2.22
N GLU A 53 15.02 19.93 -1.89
CA GLU A 53 14.34 19.15 -0.83
C GLU A 53 14.32 17.65 -1.11
N LEU A 54 14.49 17.23 -2.37
CA LEU A 54 14.58 15.81 -2.75
C LEU A 54 15.99 15.25 -2.58
N ALA A 55 16.98 16.07 -2.22
CA ALA A 55 18.34 15.62 -2.02
C ALA A 55 18.42 14.64 -0.84
N GLY A 56 19.09 13.50 -1.05
CA GLY A 56 19.29 12.47 -0.01
C GLY A 56 18.10 11.53 0.20
N LEU A 57 16.97 11.71 -0.49
CA LEU A 57 15.88 10.73 -0.47
C LEU A 57 16.28 9.46 -1.21
N THR A 58 15.96 8.32 -0.61
CA THR A 58 16.14 6.99 -1.22
C THR A 58 14.79 6.41 -1.66
N PRO A 59 14.76 5.52 -2.67
CA PRO A 59 13.54 4.82 -3.06
C PRO A 59 12.84 4.13 -1.89
N ALA A 60 13.60 3.62 -0.92
CA ALA A 60 13.05 2.97 0.27
C ALA A 60 12.26 3.92 1.19
N GLN A 61 12.56 5.22 1.16
CA GLN A 61 11.87 6.26 1.94
C GLN A 61 10.64 6.82 1.22
N VAL A 62 10.64 6.83 -0.12
CA VAL A 62 9.55 7.42 -0.91
C VAL A 62 8.56 6.38 -1.46
N MET A 63 8.96 5.11 -1.58
CA MET A 63 8.08 4.05 -2.06
C MET A 63 7.12 3.59 -0.96
N PHE A 64 5.83 3.56 -1.27
CA PHE A 64 4.83 2.94 -0.42
C PHE A 64 5.08 1.44 -0.27
N ARG A 65 5.03 0.96 0.97
CA ARG A 65 5.13 -0.47 1.28
C ARG A 65 3.76 -1.12 1.14
N LEU A 66 3.67 -2.13 0.29
CA LEU A 66 2.42 -2.87 0.01
C LEU A 66 1.85 -3.58 1.25
N HIS A 67 2.70 -3.95 2.22
CA HIS A 67 2.28 -4.54 3.51
C HIS A 67 1.91 -3.52 4.58
N LYS A 68 1.93 -2.21 4.29
CA LYS A 68 1.39 -1.24 5.23
C LYS A 68 -0.12 -1.47 5.22
N ASN A 69 -0.61 -2.18 6.24
CA ASN A 69 -2.04 -2.38 6.48
C ASN A 69 -2.68 -1.03 6.80
N ASP A 70 -2.86 -0.18 5.80
CA ASP A 70 -3.86 0.89 5.82
C ASP A 70 -5.23 0.28 5.47
N ARG A 71 -5.63 -0.73 6.25
CA ARG A 71 -7.04 -1.11 6.34
C ARG A 71 -7.80 -0.22 7.33
N SER A 72 -7.19 0.90 7.72
CA SER A 72 -7.77 1.93 8.57
C SER A 72 -8.71 2.87 7.81
N GLN A 73 -8.78 2.79 6.48
CA GLN A 73 -9.95 3.26 5.74
C GLN A 73 -11.10 2.25 5.91
N THR A 74 -11.55 2.07 7.15
CA THR A 74 -12.97 1.86 7.37
C THR A 74 -13.59 3.17 6.94
N ASP A 75 -14.23 3.21 5.78
CA ASP A 75 -15.29 4.19 5.58
C ASP A 75 -16.60 3.58 6.07
N PRO A 76 -17.12 3.99 7.24
CA PRO A 76 -18.53 3.86 7.53
C PRO A 76 -19.08 5.28 7.73
N SER A 77 -18.80 6.21 6.82
CA SER A 77 -19.47 7.50 6.84
C SER A 77 -20.55 7.49 5.76
N PRO A 78 -21.80 7.08 6.08
CA PRO A 78 -22.90 7.65 5.34
C PRO A 78 -22.83 9.16 5.56
N ILE A 79 -22.63 9.90 4.46
CA ILE A 79 -22.76 11.35 4.47
C ILE A 79 -24.19 11.65 4.95
N SER A 80 -24.33 12.12 6.19
CA SER A 80 -25.25 13.19 6.62
C SER A 80 -25.82 13.01 8.04
N GLY A 81 -25.90 14.13 8.74
CA GLY A 81 -26.97 14.42 9.68
C GLY A 81 -26.62 14.25 11.16
N ALA A 82 -26.66 15.36 11.90
CA ALA A 82 -26.53 15.46 13.35
C ALA A 82 -27.61 14.72 14.19
N TRP A 83 -28.24 13.66 13.65
CA TRP A 83 -29.46 13.04 14.15
C TRP A 83 -29.24 11.62 14.71
N ALA A 84 -28.11 10.95 14.41
CA ALA A 84 -27.84 9.56 14.82
C ALA A 84 -27.12 9.41 16.18
N ARG A 85 -27.10 10.45 17.04
CA ARG A 85 -26.39 10.40 18.34
C ARG A 85 -27.28 10.01 19.54
N ALA A 86 -28.51 9.59 19.32
CA ALA A 86 -29.49 9.52 20.41
C ALA A 86 -29.91 8.10 20.88
N TRP A 87 -29.72 7.02 20.11
CA TRP A 87 -30.39 5.74 20.46
C TRP A 87 -29.57 4.49 20.13
N CYS A 88 -28.62 4.11 20.99
CA CYS A 88 -28.33 2.70 21.30
C CYS A 88 -27.22 2.57 22.37
N PRO A 89 -27.57 2.19 23.62
CA PRO A 89 -26.63 1.61 24.56
C PRO A 89 -26.88 0.09 24.59
N VAL A 90 -26.08 -0.73 23.90
CA VAL A 90 -25.94 -2.14 24.26
C VAL A 90 -24.71 -2.81 23.64
N ALA A 91 -24.12 -3.64 24.49
CA ALA A 91 -22.98 -4.53 24.33
C ALA A 91 -22.91 -5.32 23.00
N GLY A 92 -21.68 -5.50 22.51
CA GLY A 92 -21.33 -6.47 21.48
C GLY A 92 -19.85 -6.83 21.57
N THR A 93 -19.57 -8.06 21.99
CA THR A 93 -18.25 -8.65 22.18
C THR A 93 -17.43 -8.72 20.88
N HIS A 94 -16.26 -8.09 20.83
CA HIS A 94 -15.31 -8.31 19.73
C HIS A 94 -14.47 -9.57 20.03
N ARG A 95 -14.92 -10.73 19.54
CA ARG A 95 -14.05 -11.90 19.33
C ARG A 95 -13.29 -11.71 18.02
N GLY A 96 -11.98 -11.96 18.01
CA GLY A 96 -11.29 -12.34 16.78
C GLY A 96 -9.89 -11.76 16.59
N ARG A 97 -8.91 -12.40 17.22
CA ARG A 97 -7.53 -12.63 16.75
C ARG A 97 -6.81 -11.45 16.08
N ALA A 98 -6.13 -10.64 16.88
CA ALA A 98 -4.94 -9.93 16.42
C ALA A 98 -3.78 -10.94 16.38
N ILE A 99 -3.38 -11.36 15.18
CA ILE A 99 -2.15 -12.13 15.00
C ILE A 99 -1.01 -11.12 14.91
N SER A 100 -0.22 -11.06 15.97
CA SER A 100 1.09 -10.42 16.02
C SER A 100 2.06 -11.21 15.13
N TRP A 101 2.84 -10.53 14.30
CA TRP A 101 4.00 -11.11 13.64
C TRP A 101 5.20 -10.22 13.89
N LEU A 102 6.23 -10.86 14.45
CA LEU A 102 7.61 -10.41 14.63
C LEU A 102 8.23 -9.90 13.33
#